data_AF-A0A174E981-F1
#
_entry.id   AF-A0A174E981-F1
#
_cell.length_a   1.000
_cell.length_b   1.000
_cell.length_c   1.000
_cell.angle_alpha   90.00
_cell.angle_beta   90.00
_cell.angle_gamma   90.00
#
_symmetry.space_group_name_H-M   'P 1'
#
loop_
_entity.id
_entity.type
_entity.pdbx_description
1 polymer ?
#
loop_
_entity_poly.entity_id
_entity_poly.type
_entity_poly.pdbx_seq_one_letter_code
_entity_poly.pdbx_strand_id
1 'polypeptide(L)' 'MVRAIKPCPYCGGETKVRRVGRWRLRFSVFCSRCDKSTIPGSAWKLTKLGAIKEWDSRWLPYGKEKTDGMDT' A
#
# COMPACT_ATOMS: atom_id res chain seq x y z
N MET A 1 -9.63 -18.96 -4.45
CA MET A 1 -8.28 -18.43 -4.77
C MET A 1 -8.02 -17.18 -3.93
N VAL A 2 -6.99 -17.20 -3.09
CA VAL A 2 -6.54 -15.99 -2.37
C VAL A 2 -5.81 -15.12 -3.38
N ARG A 3 -6.36 -13.95 -3.70
CA ARG A 3 -5.71 -12.99 -4.60
C ARG A 3 -4.39 -12.53 -3.96
N ALA A 4 -3.27 -12.72 -4.66
CA ALA A 4 -1.97 -12.22 -4.21
C ALA A 4 -1.98 -10.69 -4.20
N ILE A 5 -1.56 -10.09 -3.08
CA ILE A 5 -1.43 -8.63 -2.91
C ILE A 5 -0.10 -8.22 -3.55
N LYS A 6 -0.06 -7.11 -4.29
CA LYS A 6 1.21 -6.63 -4.86
C LYS A 6 2.23 -6.32 -3.75
N PRO A 7 3.55 -6.50 -4.02
CA PRO A 7 4.60 -6.23 -3.03
C PRO A 7 4.70 -4.74 -2.69
N CYS A 8 5.50 -4.39 -1.69
CA CYS A 8 5.77 -3.00 -1.33
C CYS A 8 6.36 -2.23 -2.51
N PRO A 9 5.72 -1.15 -2.98
CA PRO A 9 6.28 -0.37 -4.06
C PRO A 9 7.58 0.30 -3.63
N TYR A 10 7.81 0.57 -2.33
CA TYR A 10 9.00 1.28 -1.85
C TYR A 10 10.25 0.40 -1.65
N CYS A 11 10.08 -0.86 -1.26
CA CYS A 11 11.22 -1.73 -0.89
C CYS A 11 11.11 -3.17 -1.42
N GLY A 12 10.10 -3.47 -2.24
CA GLY A 12 9.83 -4.80 -2.76
C GLY A 12 9.40 -5.84 -1.72
N GLY A 13 9.28 -5.45 -0.44
CA GLY A 13 8.92 -6.34 0.66
C GLY A 13 7.50 -6.89 0.58
N GLU A 14 7.24 -7.98 1.31
CA GLU A 14 5.92 -8.57 1.45
C GLU A 14 4.91 -7.57 2.05
N THR A 15 3.64 -7.71 1.69
CA THR A 15 2.54 -6.87 2.15
C THR A 15 1.53 -7.66 2.94
N LYS A 16 1.01 -7.05 4.02
CA LYS A 16 0.08 -7.69 4.95
C LYS A 16 -1.12 -6.77 5.18
N VAL A 17 -2.31 -7.38 5.25
CA VAL A 17 -3.53 -6.64 5.61
C VAL A 17 -3.68 -6.65 7.13
N ARG A 18 -3.80 -5.46 7.73
CA ARG A 18 -3.99 -5.28 9.17
C ARG A 18 -5.30 -4.57 9.46
N ARG A 19 -5.92 -4.89 10.59
CA ARG A 19 -7.06 -4.13 11.12
C ARG A 19 -6.53 -2.85 11.77
N VAL A 20 -7.07 -1.70 11.38
CA VAL A 20 -6.65 -0.36 11.83
C VAL A 20 -7.79 0.37 12.52
N GLY A 21 -7.92 0.16 13.84
CA GLY A 21 -8.88 0.87 14.69
C GLY A 21 -9.62 -0.05 15.67
N ARG A 22 -10.13 0.54 16.76
CA ARG A 22 -10.81 -0.19 17.84
C ARG A 22 -12.28 -0.57 17.56
N TRP A 23 -13.00 0.18 16.72
CA TRP A 23 -14.48 0.16 16.74
C TRP A 23 -15.21 -0.10 15.41
N ARG A 24 -14.55 -0.07 14.24
CA ARG A 24 -15.17 -0.39 12.94
C ARG A 24 -14.24 -1.25 12.10
N LEU A 25 -14.80 -2.10 11.24
CA LEU A 25 -14.10 -2.99 10.30
C LEU A 25 -13.22 -2.21 9.33
N ARG A 26 -12.06 -1.76 9.81
CA ARG A 26 -11.11 -0.94 9.07
C ARG A 26 -9.92 -1.82 8.75
N PHE A 27 -9.69 -2.10 7.48
CA PHE A 27 -8.51 -2.81 7.01
C PHE A 27 -7.62 -1.86 6.23
N SER A 28 -6.31 -2.02 6.36
CA SER A 28 -5.32 -1.35 5.52
C SER A 28 -4.18 -2.31 5.21
N VAL A 29 -3.51 -2.08 4.09
CA VAL A 29 -2.36 -2.88 3.64
C VAL A 29 -1.08 -2.15 4.00
N PHE A 30 -0.14 -2.87 4.59
CA PHE A 30 1.16 -2.34 5.01
C PHE A 30 2.27 -3.24 4.52
N CYS A 31 3.45 -2.67 4.28
CA CYS A 31 4.65 -3.47 4.07
C CYS A 31 5.13 -4.08 5.39
N SER A 32 5.41 -5.38 5.41
CA SER A 32 5.96 -6.06 6.59
C SER A 32 7.40 -5.64 6.94
N ARG A 33 8.12 -5.03 5.99
CA ARG A 33 9.52 -4.60 6.16
C ARG A 33 9.67 -3.14 6.58
N CYS A 34 8.97 -2.22 5.92
CA CYS A 34 9.12 -0.78 6.17
C CYS A 34 7.89 -0.10 6.78
N ASP A 35 6.84 -0.88 7.09
CA ASP A 35 5.55 -0.45 7.65
C ASP A 35 4.85 0.70 6.88
N LYS A 36 5.30 1.00 5.66
CA LYS A 36 4.69 2.01 4.80
C LYS A 36 3.35 1.51 4.25
N SER A 37 2.40 2.44 4.18
CA SER A 37 1.10 2.28 3.53
C SER A 37 0.97 3.23 2.34
N THR A 38 0.52 2.75 1.19
CA THR A 38 0.10 3.63 0.07
C THR A 38 -1.32 4.16 0.25
N ILE A 39 -2.07 3.56 1.18
CA ILE A 39 -3.41 3.98 1.56
C ILE A 39 -3.25 5.16 2.52
N PRO A 40 -3.65 6.39 2.13
CA PRO A 40 -3.60 7.55 3.01
C PRO A 40 -4.54 7.27 4.19
N GLY A 41 -4.20 7.82 5.36
CA GLY A 41 -5.02 7.71 6.55
C GLY A 41 -6.50 7.85 6.17
N SER A 42 -6.86 8.90 5.43
CA SER A 42 -8.19 9.29 4.93
C SER A 42 -9.05 8.25 4.21
N ALA A 43 -8.52 7.13 3.71
CA ALA A 43 -9.31 6.06 3.08
C ALA A 43 -9.99 5.15 4.13
N TRP A 44 -10.62 5.78 5.13
CA TRP A 44 -10.92 5.26 6.48
C TRP A 44 -11.99 4.15 6.60
N LYS A 45 -12.45 3.50 5.53
CA LYS A 45 -13.57 2.53 5.58
C LYS A 45 -13.48 1.36 4.58
N LEU A 46 -12.31 0.76 4.41
CA LEU A 46 -12.17 -0.35 3.48
C LEU A 46 -12.38 -1.72 4.15
N THR A 47 -13.15 -2.58 3.47
CA THR A 47 -13.13 -4.03 3.72
C THR A 47 -11.75 -4.59 3.40
N LYS A 48 -11.44 -5.84 3.83
CA LYS A 48 -10.16 -6.50 3.49
C LYS A 48 -9.87 -6.46 1.98
N LEU A 49 -10.90 -6.71 1.16
CA LEU A 49 -10.78 -6.65 -0.30
C LEU A 49 -10.61 -5.21 -0.83
N GLY A 50 -11.34 -4.24 -0.26
CA GLY A 50 -11.19 -2.84 -0.62
C GLY A 50 -9.79 -2.31 -0.33
N ALA A 51 -9.19 -2.71 0.78
CA ALA A 51 -7.83 -2.34 1.15
C ALA A 51 -6.81 -2.88 0.13
N ILE A 52 -6.96 -4.14 -0.28
CA ILE A 52 -6.12 -4.75 -1.32
C ILE A 52 -6.30 -4.03 -2.65
N LYS A 53 -7.54 -3.73 -3.05
CA LYS A 53 -7.82 -3.04 -4.31
C LYS A 53 -7.19 -1.64 -4.33
N GLU A 54 -7.35 -0.86 -3.26
CA GLU A 54 -6.74 0.47 -3.15
C GLU A 54 -5.21 0.40 -3.19
N TRP A 55 -4.62 -0.55 -2.47
CA TRP A 55 -3.19 -0.78 -2.49
C TRP A 55 -2.69 -1.08 -3.91
N ASP A 56 -3.32 -2.05 -4.58
CA ASP A 56 -2.93 -2.50 -5.92
C ASP A 56 -3.15 -1.43 -6.99
N SER A 57 -4.17 -0.58 -6.84
CA SER A 57 -4.47 0.55 -7.73
C SER A 57 -3.49 1.71 -7.58
N ARG A 58 -2.96 1.93 -6.36
CA ARG A 58 -1.94 2.95 -6.07
C ARG A 58 -0.52 2.42 -6.22
N TRP A 59 -0.38 1.12 -6.51
CA TRP A 59 0.90 0.49 -6.75
C TRP A 59 1.47 1.02 -8.07
N LEU A 60 2.42 1.95 -7.94
CA LEU A 60 3.27 2.38 -9.04
C LEU A 60 4.52 1.50 -9.04
N PRO A 61 4.95 0.95 -10.19
CA PRO A 61 6.23 0.26 -10.27
C PRO A 61 7.34 1.25 -9.88
N TYR A 62 8.22 0.82 -8.98
CA TYR A 62 9.45 1.55 -8.66
C TYR A 62 10.26 1.69 -9.96
N GLY A 63 10.60 2.92 -10.36
CA GLY A 63 11.39 3.15 -11.59
C GLY A 63 10.92 4.24 -12.56
N LYS A 64 10.06 5.18 -12.16
CA LYS A 64 10.20 6.56 -12.67
C LYS A 64 10.76 7.42 -11.55
N GLU A 65 12.03 7.17 -11.27
CA GLU A 65 12.92 8.28 -10.93
C GLU A 65 12.70 9.31 -12.04
N LYS A 66 12.08 10.45 -11.70
CA LYS A 66 12.29 11.62 -12.55
C LYS A 66 13.78 11.90 -12.37
N THR A 67 14.59 11.55 -13.36
CA THR A 67 15.80 12.30 -13.64
C THR A 67 15.34 13.70 -14.05
N ASP A 68 14.91 14.51 -13.08
CA ASP A 68 15.06 15.96 -13.18
C ASP A 68 16.56 16.17 -13.02
N GLY A 69 17.27 16.08 -14.15
CA GLY A 69 18.60 16.62 -14.28
C GLY A 69 18.48 18.12 -14.02
N MET A 70 18.66 18.50 -12.77
CA MET A 70 18.97 19.87 -12.40
C MET A 70 20.50 19.97 -12.41
N ASP A 71 21.05 20.01 -13.62
CA ASP A 71 22.39 20.53 -13.83
C ASP A 71 22.33 22.04 -13.65
N THR A 72 23.19 22.47 -12.73
CA THR A 72 23.74 23.80 -12.43
C THR A 72 23.55 24.90 -13.47
#